data_AF-A0A6L9QAG9-F1
#
_entry.id   AF-A0A6L9QAG9-F1
#
_cell.length_a   1.000
_cell.length_b   1.000
_cell.length_c   1.000
_cell.angle_alpha   90.00
_cell.angle_beta   90.00
_cell.angle_gamma   90.00
#
_symmetry.space_group_name_H-M   'P 1'
#
loop_
_entity.id
_entity.type
_entity.pdbx_description
1 polymer ?
#
loop_
_entity_poly.entity_id
_entity_poly.type
_entity_poly.pdbx_seq_one_letter_code
_entity_poly.pdbx_strand_id
1 'polypeptide(L)'
;MKPMSCGLEISLGEGAHLDCYTYPEDSKAGPILVIFTAGMAFSLTNRARGAVEAGDVQNARRLLEVVTRFTAEVERLHALNSGATDSAENAAA
;
A
#
# COMPACT_ATOMS: atom_id res chain seq x y z
N MET A 1 40.96 2.85 18.58
CA MET A 1 39.79 3.73 18.38
C MET A 1 38.68 3.30 19.32
N LYS A 2 38.26 4.15 20.26
CA LYS A 2 37.07 3.87 21.07
C LYS A 2 35.83 4.02 20.17
N PRO A 3 34.85 3.11 20.23
CA PRO A 3 33.58 3.31 19.53
C PRO A 3 32.91 4.58 20.08
N MET A 4 32.61 5.54 19.20
CA MET A 4 31.70 6.64 19.53
C MET A 4 30.30 6.04 19.67
N SER A 5 29.70 6.19 20.83
CA SER A 5 28.27 5.95 21.00
C SER A 5 27.50 7.06 20.29
N CYS A 6 26.82 6.74 19.19
CA CYS A 6 25.82 7.60 18.60
C CYS A 6 24.47 7.28 19.26
N GLY A 7 23.83 8.28 19.86
CA GLY A 7 22.51 8.17 20.45
C GLY A 7 21.49 9.05 19.72
N LEU A 8 20.23 8.62 19.71
CA LEU A 8 19.09 9.43 19.29
C LEU A 8 18.15 9.53 20.49
N GLU A 9 17.83 10.76 20.91
CA GLU A 9 16.89 11.05 21.98
C GLU A 9 15.62 11.66 21.38
N ILE A 10 14.46 11.14 21.77
CA ILE A 10 13.16 11.64 21.34
C ILE A 10 12.34 11.90 22.59
N SER A 11 12.01 13.18 22.83
CA SER A 11 11.07 13.56 23.88
C SER A 11 9.65 13.51 23.35
N LEU A 12 8.83 12.66 23.94
CA LEU A 12 7.43 12.46 23.54
C LEU A 12 6.52 13.37 24.39
N GLY A 13 5.72 14.19 23.72
CA GLY A 13 4.69 15.01 24.35
C GLY A 13 3.46 14.19 24.74
N GLU A 14 2.51 14.86 25.40
CA GLU A 14 1.21 14.27 25.76
C GLU A 14 0.47 13.72 24.52
N GLY A 15 -0.18 12.57 24.67
CA GLY A 15 -0.88 11.90 23.57
C GLY A 15 0.02 11.08 22.63
N ALA A 16 1.32 10.97 22.94
CA ALA A 16 2.18 10.04 22.23
C ALA A 16 1.78 8.59 22.52
N HIS A 17 1.76 7.76 21.47
CA HIS A 17 1.52 6.32 21.60
C HIS A 17 2.62 5.53 20.90
N LEU A 18 2.90 4.36 21.47
CA LEU A 18 3.90 3.42 20.98
C LEU A 18 3.20 2.13 20.60
N ASP A 19 3.31 1.75 19.33
CA ASP A 19 2.78 0.51 18.80
C ASP A 19 3.91 -0.41 18.38
N CYS A 20 3.79 -1.69 18.71
CA CYS A 20 4.69 -2.72 18.21
C CYS A 20 3.90 -3.69 17.35
N TYR A 21 4.15 -3.68 16.04
CA TYR A 21 3.55 -4.59 15.10
C TYR A 21 4.46 -5.79 14.87
N THR A 22 3.91 -6.97 15.07
CA THR A 22 4.57 -8.25 14.78
C THR A 22 3.78 -8.98 13.72
N TYR A 23 4.47 -9.67 12.81
CA TYR A 23 3.87 -10.42 11.71
C TYR A 23 4.24 -11.91 11.90
N PRO A 24 3.44 -12.69 12.65
CA PRO A 24 3.80 -14.07 13.01
C PRO A 24 3.99 -14.97 11.79
N GLU A 25 3.21 -14.72 10.74
CA GLU A 25 3.24 -15.47 9.49
C GLU A 25 4.46 -15.15 8.61
N ASP A 26 5.19 -14.07 8.91
CA ASP A 26 6.39 -13.67 8.18
C ASP A 26 7.56 -13.45 9.14
N SER A 27 8.28 -14.54 9.39
CA SER A 27 9.48 -14.56 10.24
C SER A 27 10.61 -13.61 9.78
N LYS A 28 10.60 -13.14 8.53
CA LYS A 28 11.61 -12.21 8.00
C LYS A 28 11.24 -10.75 8.20
N ALA A 29 9.95 -10.43 8.33
CA ALA A 29 9.46 -9.05 8.47
C ALA A 29 10.03 -8.35 9.71
N GLY A 30 10.31 -9.09 10.80
CA GLY A 30 10.78 -8.54 12.07
C GLY A 30 9.73 -7.64 12.75
N PRO A 31 9.92 -7.31 14.05
CA PRO A 31 9.02 -6.38 14.73
C PRO A 31 9.23 -4.96 14.22
N ILE A 32 8.15 -4.19 14.19
CA ILE A 32 8.16 -2.76 13.86
C ILE A 32 7.64 -1.99 15.05
N LEU A 33 8.50 -1.16 15.63
CA LEU A 33 8.12 -0.21 16.66
C LEU A 33 7.78 1.11 15.98
N VAL A 34 6.58 1.62 16.19
CA VAL A 34 6.16 2.93 15.72
C VAL A 34 5.85 3.81 16.92
N ILE A 35 6.34 5.04 16.86
CA ILE A 35 6.10 6.07 17.86
C ILE A 35 5.39 7.21 17.15
N PHE A 36 4.16 7.48 17.60
CA PHE A 36 3.33 8.54 17.05
C PHE A 36 3.14 9.62 18.10
N THR A 37 3.21 10.87 17.65
CA THR A 37 2.80 12.06 18.41
C THR A 37 2.30 13.10 17.42
N ALA A 38 1.72 14.20 17.90
CA ALA A 38 1.21 15.26 17.04
C ALA A 38 2.34 15.79 16.13
N GLY A 39 2.18 15.61 14.81
CA GLY A 39 3.14 16.08 13.80
C GLY A 39 4.39 15.21 13.60
N MET A 40 4.51 14.05 14.26
CA MET A 40 5.65 13.15 14.09
C MET A 40 5.23 11.68 14.10
N ALA A 41 5.74 10.93 13.12
CA ALA A 41 5.75 9.47 13.12
C ALA A 41 7.19 8.99 12.98
N PHE A 42 7.65 8.20 13.94
CA PHE A 42 8.95 7.55 13.91
C PHE A 42 8.76 6.04 13.88
N SER A 43 9.41 5.34 12.94
CA SER A 43 9.35 3.88 12.88
C SER A 43 10.74 3.26 12.95
N LEU A 44 10.96 2.39 13.93
CA LEU A 44 12.09 1.47 13.95
C LEU A 44 11.64 0.14 13.34
N THR A 45 12.33 -0.27 12.28
CA THR A 45 11.97 -1.43 11.48
C THR A 45 13.23 -2.19 11.07
N ASN A 46 13.08 -3.45 10.64
CA ASN A 46 14.20 -4.18 10.05
C ASN A 46 14.77 -3.42 8.83
N ARG A 47 16.05 -3.65 8.51
CA ARG A 47 16.74 -2.96 7.41
C ARG A 47 16.14 -3.23 6.02
N ALA A 48 15.55 -4.41 5.85
CA ALA A 48 15.00 -4.83 4.57
C ALA A 48 13.64 -4.18 4.27
N ARG A 49 12.93 -3.69 5.28
CA ARG A 49 11.62 -3.05 5.13
C ARG A 49 11.77 -1.76 4.34
N GLY A 50 11.12 -1.72 3.18
CA GLY A 50 11.21 -0.64 2.20
C GLY A 50 12.12 -0.95 1.00
N ALA A 51 12.87 -2.05 1.03
CA ALA A 51 13.50 -2.56 -0.18
C ALA A 51 12.42 -3.14 -1.09
N VAL A 52 12.43 -2.72 -2.37
CA VAL A 52 11.59 -3.35 -3.39
C VAL A 52 12.30 -4.63 -3.84
N GLU A 53 11.68 -5.77 -3.56
CA GLU A 53 12.20 -7.08 -3.92
C GLU A 53 11.54 -7.63 -5.18
N ALA A 54 12.09 -8.72 -5.72
CA ALA A 54 11.52 -9.38 -6.90
C ALA A 54 10.06 -9.83 -6.69
N GLY A 55 9.69 -10.20 -5.46
CA GLY A 55 8.32 -10.54 -5.09
C GLY A 55 7.36 -9.35 -5.25
N ASP A 56 7.79 -8.14 -4.90
CA ASP A 56 6.97 -6.93 -5.06
C ASP A 56 6.70 -6.63 -6.53
N VAL A 57 7.71 -6.80 -7.39
CA VAL A 57 7.55 -6.64 -8.85
C VAL A 57 6.55 -7.65 -9.41
N GLN A 58 6.60 -8.90 -8.95
CA GLN A 58 5.63 -9.91 -9.35
C GLN A 58 4.22 -9.58 -8.87
N ASN A 59 4.07 -9.11 -7.64
CA ASN A 59 2.78 -8.69 -7.09
C ASN A 59 2.20 -7.49 -7.85
N ALA A 60 3.03 -6.49 -8.18
CA ALA A 60 2.63 -5.35 -8.99
C ALA A 60 2.14 -5.78 -10.38
N ARG A 61 2.81 -6.74 -11.03
CA ARG A 61 2.37 -7.31 -12.32
C ARG A 61 1.03 -8.03 -12.21
N ARG A 62 0.82 -8.82 -11.16
CA ARG A 62 -0.47 -9.50 -10.90
C ARG A 62 -1.59 -8.48 -10.69
N LEU A 63 -1.32 -7.42 -9.93
CA LEU A 63 -2.29 -6.35 -9.72
C LEU A 63 -2.64 -5.65 -11.04
N LEU A 64 -1.64 -5.34 -11.87
CA LEU A 64 -1.86 -4.73 -13.19
C LEU A 64 -2.73 -5.63 -14.08
N GLU A 65 -2.51 -6.94 -14.09
CA GLU A 65 -3.33 -7.89 -14.85
C GLU A 65 -4.81 -7.82 -14.42
N VAL A 66 -5.07 -7.83 -13.11
CA VAL A 66 -6.44 -7.75 -12.56
C VAL A 66 -7.09 -6.41 -12.91
N VAL A 67 -6.39 -5.30 -12.70
CA VAL A 67 -6.90 -3.95 -13.02
C VAL A 67 -7.20 -3.82 -14.51
N THR A 68 -6.32 -4.32 -15.37
CA THR A 68 -6.51 -4.26 -16.83
C THR A 68 -7.76 -5.03 -17.27
N ARG A 69 -7.97 -6.24 -16.74
CA ARG A 69 -9.18 -7.03 -17.01
C ARG A 69 -10.44 -6.32 -16.56
N PHE A 70 -10.40 -5.74 -15.35
CA PHE A 70 -11.52 -5.00 -14.82
C PHE A 70 -11.87 -3.78 -15.70
N THR A 71 -10.87 -2.99 -16.10
CA THR A 71 -11.06 -1.84 -16.98
C THR A 71 -11.69 -2.25 -18.31
N ALA A 72 -11.17 -3.30 -18.96
CA ALA A 72 -11.71 -3.78 -20.23
C ALA A 72 -13.19 -4.24 -20.09
N GLU A 73 -13.55 -4.84 -18.96
CA GLU A 73 -14.93 -5.25 -18.70
C GLU A 73 -15.85 -4.04 -18.50
N VAL A 74 -15.39 -3.00 -17.80
CA VAL A 74 -16.13 -1.74 -17.66
C VAL A 74 -16.36 -1.08 -19.02
N GLU A 75 -15.33 -1.04 -19.88
CA GLU A 75 -15.44 -0.51 -21.24
C GLU A 75 -16.44 -1.31 -22.08
N ARG A 76 -16.39 -2.64 -22.01
CA ARG A 76 -17.33 -3.53 -22.70
C ARG A 76 -18.78 -3.29 -22.26
N LEU A 77 -19.01 -3.19 -20.95
CA LEU A 77 -20.33 -2.91 -20.38
C LEU A 77 -20.84 -1.53 -20.78
N HIS A 78 -19.95 -0.52 -20.79
CA HIS A 78 -20.30 0.81 -21.25
C HIS A 78 -20.71 0.81 -22.73
N ALA A 79 -19.93 0.17 -23.61
CA ALA A 79 -20.24 0.08 -25.04
C ALA A 79 -21.59 -0.62 -25.31
N LEU A 80 -21.91 -1.69 -24.55
CA LEU A 80 -23.22 -2.36 -24.64
C LEU A 80 -24.37 -1.42 -24.27
N ASN A 81 -24.21 -0.63 -23.22
CA ASN A 81 -25.25 0.30 -22.77
C ASN A 81 -25.42 1.47 -23.76
N SER A 82 -24.33 2.01 -24.30
CA SER A 82 -24.38 3.09 -25.28
C SER A 82 -25.01 2.62 -26.60
N GLY A 83 -24.64 1.45 -27.13
CA GLY A 83 -25.22 0.92 -28.37
C GLY A 83 -26.68 0.44 -28.25
N ALA A 84 -27.12 0.04 -27.05
CA ALA A 84 -28.52 -0.28 -26.78
C ALA A 84 -29.42 0.98 -26.80
N THR A 85 -28.85 2.14 -26.50
CA THR A 85 -29.57 3.42 -26.48
C THR A 85 -29.85 3.91 -27.92
N ASP A 86 -28.84 3.85 -28.80
CA ASP A 86 -28.98 4.25 -30.21
C ASP A 86 -29.96 3.36 -31.00
N SER A 87 -30.06 2.07 -30.66
CA SER A 87 -30.99 1.15 -31.31
C SER A 87 -32.46 1.37 -30.90
N ALA A 88 -32.70 1.87 -29.68
CA ALA A 88 -34.05 2.18 -29.20
C ALA A 88 -34.57 3.50 -29.76
N GLU A 89 -33.68 4.49 -29.96
CA GLU A 89 -34.04 5.80 -30.51
C GLU A 89 -34.38 5.72 -32.01
N ASN A 90 -33.70 4.85 -32.77
CA ASN A 90 -33.97 4.65 -34.20
C ASN A 90 -35.16 3.71 -34.51
N ALA A 91 -35.68 2.99 -33.51
CA ALA A 91 -36.88 2.16 -33.63
C ALA A 91 -38.17 2.91 -33.24
N ALA A 92 -38.04 4.10 -32.64
CA ALA A 92 -39.15 4.96 -32.22
C ALA A 92 -39.37 6.18 -33.16
N ALA A 93 -38.55 6.32 -34.21
CA ALA A 93 -38.67 7.31 -35.28
C ALA A 93 -39.27 6.68 -36.54
#